data_AF-A0A8J7RWN2-F1
#
_entry.id   AF-A0A8J7RWN2-F1
#
_cell.length_a   1.000
_cell.length_b   1.000
_cell.length_c   1.000
_cell.angle_alpha   90.00
_cell.angle_beta   90.00
_cell.angle_gamma   90.00
#
_symmetry.space_group_name_H-M   'P 1'
#
loop_
_entity.id
_entity.type
_entity.pdbx_description
1 polymer ?
#
loop_
_entity_poly.entity_id
_entity_poly.type
_entity_poly.pdbx_seq_one_letter_code
_entity_poly.pdbx_strand_id
1 'polypeptide(L)'
;MDANFRQIELLINQLYTISEMGSAIFGDLSNKTGEVPSGSALRRLMMSPLAKARRIANKFDGPLKALVSACAAIRGENIPPEDISIKWNDGLPDDEVENANIMSVRTGGKATISQHTAIQRLDGMGDKDAAAELDEIRADEAEKDMGTPPAEEVPQDEEEPLEDNNE
;
A
#
# COMPACT_ATOMS: atom_id res chain seq x y z
N MET A 1 43.69 -8.64 -18.31
CA MET A 1 42.67 -7.56 -18.25
C MET A 1 41.59 -7.87 -17.23
N ASP A 2 41.19 -9.13 -17.06
CA ASP A 2 40.15 -9.58 -16.11
C ASP A 2 40.38 -9.18 -14.64
N ALA A 3 41.63 -9.15 -14.17
CA ALA A 3 41.95 -8.67 -12.82
C ALA A 3 41.56 -7.20 -12.60
N ASN A 4 41.67 -6.35 -13.63
CA ASN A 4 41.28 -4.95 -13.55
C ASN A 4 39.76 -4.80 -13.49
N PHE A 5 39.01 -5.61 -14.25
CA PHE A 5 37.56 -5.63 -14.20
C PHE A 5 37.04 -6.09 -12.84
N ARG A 6 37.62 -7.14 -12.24
CA ARG A 6 37.30 -7.58 -10.87
C ARG A 6 37.60 -6.50 -9.83
N GLN A 7 38.69 -5.77 -10.00
CA GLN A 7 39.02 -4.67 -9.09
C GLN A 7 37.99 -3.54 -9.18
N ILE A 8 37.50 -3.23 -10.39
CA ILE A 8 36.44 -2.24 -10.59
C ILE A 8 35.14 -2.68 -9.91
N GLU A 9 34.74 -3.95 -10.05
CA GLU A 9 33.56 -4.52 -9.38
C GLU A 9 33.69 -4.43 -7.85
N LEU A 10 34.87 -4.73 -7.30
CA LEU A 10 35.14 -4.59 -5.86
C LEU A 10 34.98 -3.15 -5.38
N LEU A 11 35.52 -2.18 -6.13
CA LEU A 11 35.42 -0.75 -5.81
C LEU A 11 33.96 -0.27 -5.88
N ILE A 12 33.17 -0.75 -6.84
CA ILE A 12 31.74 -0.44 -6.93
C ILE A 12 30.98 -0.98 -5.70
N ASN A 13 31.28 -2.20 -5.27
CA ASN A 13 30.68 -2.78 -4.06
C ASN A 13 31.06 -2.02 -2.79
N GLN A 14 32.31 -1.58 -2.67
CA GLN A 14 32.75 -0.71 -1.58
C GLN A 14 32.03 0.63 -1.61
N LEU A 15 31.84 1.22 -2.81
CA LEU A 15 31.09 2.46 -2.97
C LEU A 15 29.62 2.30 -2.54
N TYR A 16 28.96 1.19 -2.89
CA TYR A 16 27.60 0.90 -2.43
C TYR A 16 27.49 0.85 -0.90
N THR A 17 28.51 0.29 -0.25
CA THR A 17 28.57 0.16 1.21
C THR A 17 28.81 1.52 1.88
N ILE A 18 29.81 2.28 1.42
CA ILE A 18 30.18 3.58 2.02
C ILE A 18 29.09 4.63 1.77
N SER A 19 28.48 4.61 0.59
CA SER A 19 27.42 5.56 0.26
C SER A 19 26.12 5.29 1.03
N GLU A 20 25.95 4.09 1.60
CA GLU A 20 24.71 3.61 2.20
C GLU A 20 23.51 3.63 1.24
N MET A 21 23.77 3.62 -0.06
CA MET A 21 22.72 3.70 -1.08
C MET A 21 22.48 2.36 -1.78
N GLY A 22 23.36 1.36 -1.58
CA GLY A 22 23.20 0.02 -2.14
C GLY A 22 23.05 0.03 -3.67
N SER A 23 22.30 -0.93 -4.20
CA SER A 23 21.99 -1.06 -5.64
C SER A 23 21.08 0.05 -6.18
N ALA A 24 20.54 0.93 -5.32
CA ALA A 24 19.67 2.03 -5.74
C ALA A 24 20.43 3.15 -6.48
N ILE A 25 21.78 3.26 -6.34
CA ILE A 25 22.55 4.32 -7.03
C ILE A 25 22.57 4.13 -8.54
N PHE A 26 22.89 2.92 -9.01
CA PHE A 26 23.20 2.68 -10.42
C PHE A 26 22.07 1.99 -11.17
N GLY A 27 20.91 1.83 -10.54
CA GLY A 27 19.74 1.31 -11.21
C GLY A 27 20.02 -0.06 -11.82
N ASP A 28 20.48 -1.02 -11.01
CA ASP A 28 20.38 -2.47 -11.37
C ASP A 28 18.92 -2.96 -11.42
N LEU A 29 18.02 -2.05 -11.80
CA LEU A 29 16.72 -2.24 -12.40
C LEU A 29 16.86 -2.53 -13.90
N SER A 30 18.00 -2.20 -14.53
CA SER A 30 18.22 -2.40 -15.97
C SER A 30 18.48 -3.85 -16.37
N ASN A 31 18.90 -4.72 -15.44
CA ASN A 31 19.15 -6.14 -15.74
C ASN A 31 17.91 -7.03 -15.65
N LYS A 32 16.74 -6.46 -15.30
CA LYS A 32 15.46 -7.15 -15.36
C LYS A 32 14.42 -6.23 -15.99
N THR A 33 14.32 -6.35 -17.31
CA THR A 33 13.09 -6.20 -18.11
C THR A 33 12.15 -5.08 -17.67
N GLY A 34 12.21 -3.91 -18.33
CA GLY A 34 11.18 -2.88 -18.62
C GLY A 34 9.88 -2.73 -17.80
N GLU A 35 9.74 -3.38 -16.66
CA GLU A 35 8.67 -3.28 -15.69
C GLU A 35 9.06 -2.15 -14.75
N VAL A 36 8.20 -1.14 -14.70
CA VAL A 36 8.26 -0.15 -13.64
C VAL A 36 8.06 -0.92 -12.33
N PRO A 37 9.06 -0.99 -11.43
CA PRO A 37 8.91 -1.71 -10.18
C PRO A 37 7.76 -1.07 -9.39
N SER A 38 6.86 -1.91 -8.84
CA SER A 38 5.80 -1.42 -7.95
C SER A 38 6.39 -0.56 -6.82
N GLY A 39 5.63 0.43 -6.34
CA GLY A 39 6.06 1.35 -5.28
C GLY A 39 6.61 0.64 -4.04
N SER A 40 6.02 -0.49 -3.66
CA SER A 40 6.48 -1.35 -2.56
C SER A 40 7.83 -2.04 -2.84
N ALA A 41 8.04 -2.53 -4.07
CA ALA A 41 9.31 -3.12 -4.50
C ALA A 41 10.43 -2.08 -4.53
N LEU A 42 10.13 -0.87 -5.01
CA LEU A 42 11.04 0.27 -4.99
C LEU A 42 11.38 0.70 -3.57
N ARG A 43 10.39 0.79 -2.67
CA ARG A 43 10.61 1.08 -1.23
C ARG A 43 11.51 0.05 -0.57
N ARG A 44 11.36 -1.24 -0.91
CA ARG A 44 12.23 -2.31 -0.41
C ARG A 44 13.67 -2.19 -0.92
N LEU A 45 13.84 -1.85 -2.20
CA LEU A 45 15.15 -1.57 -2.79
C LEU A 45 15.83 -0.37 -2.13
N MET A 46 15.05 0.64 -1.74
CA MET A 46 15.54 1.90 -1.19
C MET A 46 15.61 1.95 0.34
N MET A 47 15.50 0.82 1.05
CA MET A 47 15.53 0.81 2.53
C MET A 47 16.74 1.55 3.13
N SER A 48 17.96 1.30 2.63
CA SER A 48 19.18 1.95 3.12
C SER A 48 19.24 3.44 2.73
N PRO A 49 19.00 3.84 1.46
CA PRO A 49 18.84 5.26 1.09
C PRO A 49 17.82 6.01 1.95
N LEU A 50 16.64 5.43 2.18
CA LEU A 50 15.57 6.05 2.97
C LEU A 50 15.98 6.22 4.43
N ALA A 51 16.68 5.24 5.01
CA ALA A 51 17.24 5.37 6.35
C ALA A 51 18.25 6.53 6.44
N LYS A 52 19.11 6.69 5.42
CA LYS A 52 20.04 7.82 5.32
C LYS A 52 19.30 9.15 5.19
N ALA A 53 18.31 9.25 4.31
CA ALA A 53 17.48 10.44 4.14
C ALA A 53 16.79 10.83 5.45
N ARG A 54 16.21 9.87 6.18
CA ARG A 54 15.62 10.09 7.51
C ARG A 54 16.62 10.63 8.53
N ARG A 55 17.85 10.10 8.58
CA ARG A 55 18.89 10.65 9.47
C ARG A 55 19.26 12.09 9.13
N ILE A 56 19.29 12.44 7.85
CA ILE A 56 19.52 13.82 7.42
C ILE A 56 18.34 14.69 7.83
N ALA A 57 17.10 14.28 7.54
CA ALA A 57 15.88 14.97 7.92
C ALA A 57 15.82 15.25 9.43
N ASN A 58 16.06 14.24 10.27
CA ASN A 58 16.06 14.39 11.73
C ASN A 58 17.12 15.37 12.24
N LYS A 59 18.25 15.54 11.54
CA LYS A 59 19.24 16.59 11.88
C LYS A 59 18.73 17.99 11.60
N PHE A 60 17.85 18.14 10.61
CA PHE A 60 17.25 19.41 10.24
C PHE A 60 15.98 19.74 11.03
N ASP A 61 15.32 18.74 11.64
CA ASP A 61 14.09 18.96 12.42
C ASP A 61 14.26 20.03 13.51
N GLY A 62 15.28 19.92 14.35
CA GLY A 62 15.53 20.88 15.43
C GLY A 62 15.73 22.31 14.90
N PRO A 63 16.71 22.54 14.00
CA PRO A 63 16.94 23.85 13.39
C PRO A 63 15.70 24.42 12.68
N LEU A 64 14.93 23.59 11.97
CA LEU A 64 13.73 24.05 11.25
C LEU A 64 12.62 24.46 12.21
N LYS A 65 12.37 23.70 13.28
CA LYS A 65 11.39 24.10 14.29
C LYS A 65 11.79 25.41 14.97
N ALA A 66 13.07 25.58 15.30
CA ALA A 66 13.57 26.82 15.87
C ALA A 66 13.45 28.00 14.90
N LEU A 67 13.73 27.79 13.61
CA LEU A 67 13.58 28.81 12.57
C LEU A 67 12.11 29.24 12.42
N VAL A 68 11.19 28.28 12.35
CA VAL A 68 9.75 28.57 12.23
C VAL A 68 9.24 29.31 13.47
N SER A 69 9.64 28.88 14.66
CA SER A 69 9.32 29.56 15.92
C SER A 69 9.86 30.99 15.96
N ALA A 70 11.11 31.22 15.54
CA ALA A 70 11.69 32.56 15.47
C ALA A 70 10.96 33.45 14.44
N CYS A 71 10.58 32.91 13.29
CA CYS A 71 9.79 33.63 12.29
C CYS A 71 8.40 34.01 12.83
N ALA A 72 7.75 33.13 13.59
CA ALA A 72 6.48 33.42 14.24
C ALA A 72 6.63 34.55 15.28
N ALA A 73 7.70 34.51 16.08
CA ALA A 73 7.98 35.50 17.11
C ALA A 73 8.16 36.92 16.52
N ILE A 74 8.83 37.03 15.36
CA ILE A 74 8.96 38.31 14.63
C ILE A 74 7.59 38.86 14.21
N ARG A 75 6.62 37.98 13.93
CA ARG A 75 5.26 38.35 13.53
C ARG A 75 4.33 38.62 14.73
N GLY A 76 4.82 38.45 15.96
CA GLY A 76 4.06 38.62 17.19
C GLY A 76 3.29 37.37 17.64
N GLU A 77 3.51 36.22 17.00
CA GLU A 77 2.93 34.94 17.40
C GLU A 77 3.99 34.10 18.14
N ASN A 78 3.70 33.66 19.36
CA ASN A 78 4.61 32.80 20.11
C ASN A 78 4.23 31.33 19.92
N ILE A 79 4.87 30.67 18.95
CA ILE A 79 4.69 29.23 18.71
C ILE A 79 5.92 28.53 19.27
N PRO A 80 5.80 27.74 20.35
CA PRO A 80 6.94 27.03 20.89
C PRO A 80 7.37 25.90 19.92
N PRO A 81 8.68 25.58 19.83
CA PRO A 81 9.17 24.53 18.93
C PRO A 81 8.56 23.14 19.19
N GLU A 82 8.14 22.83 20.42
CA GLU A 82 7.47 21.57 20.77
C GLU A 82 6.14 21.36 20.03
N ASP A 83 5.40 22.43 19.73
CA ASP A 83 4.08 22.34 19.08
C ASP A 83 4.19 22.14 17.56
N ILE A 84 5.40 22.24 17.00
CA ILE A 84 5.63 22.14 15.57
C ILE A 84 5.94 20.68 15.20
N SER A 85 5.03 20.05 14.44
CA SER A 85 5.26 18.75 13.82
C SER A 85 5.73 18.91 12.37
N ILE A 86 6.85 18.26 12.01
CA ILE A 86 7.34 18.22 10.62
C ILE A 86 7.14 16.81 10.09
N LYS A 87 6.48 16.69 8.93
CA LYS A 87 6.37 15.42 8.19
C LYS A 87 7.20 15.50 6.92
N TRP A 88 8.18 14.62 6.80
CA TRP A 88 8.98 14.45 5.60
C TRP A 88 8.35 13.40 4.69
N ASN A 89 8.15 13.75 3.42
CA ASN A 89 7.73 12.79 2.40
C ASN A 89 8.98 12.26 1.68
N ASP A 90 8.98 10.98 1.35
CA ASP A 90 10.11 10.30 0.70
C ASP A 90 10.11 10.44 -0.85
N GLY A 91 8.99 10.91 -1.42
CA GLY A 91 8.83 11.13 -2.85
C GLY A 91 8.69 9.85 -3.67
N LEU A 92 8.47 8.71 -3.02
CA LEU A 92 8.18 7.46 -3.72
C LEU A 92 6.69 7.39 -4.11
N PRO A 93 6.34 6.75 -5.24
CA PRO A 93 4.96 6.45 -5.55
C PRO A 93 4.34 5.59 -4.43
N ASP A 94 3.16 5.98 -3.98
CA ASP A 94 2.39 5.16 -3.05
C ASP A 94 1.82 3.94 -3.77
N ASP A 95 1.95 2.78 -3.14
CA ASP A 95 1.37 1.52 -3.64
C ASP A 95 -0.08 1.42 -3.10
N GLU A 96 -1.05 1.71 -3.97
CA GLU A 96 -2.48 1.68 -3.62
C GLU A 96 -2.94 0.30 -3.15
N VAL A 97 -2.35 -0.77 -3.70
CA VAL A 97 -2.67 -2.16 -3.33
C VAL A 97 -2.12 -2.47 -1.95
N GLU A 98 -0.89 -2.06 -1.65
CA GLU A 98 -0.31 -2.18 -0.30
C GLU A 98 -1.17 -1.41 0.72
N ASN A 99 -1.56 -0.17 0.40
CA ASN A 99 -2.39 0.66 1.25
C ASN A 99 -3.77 0.02 1.51
N ALA A 100 -4.44 -0.50 0.47
CA ALA A 100 -5.72 -1.20 0.62
C ALA A 100 -5.61 -2.42 1.55
N ASN A 101 -4.54 -3.22 1.38
CA ASN A 101 -4.27 -4.38 2.22
C ASN A 101 -3.99 -3.98 3.68
N ILE A 102 -3.16 -2.97 3.91
CA ILE A 102 -2.89 -2.44 5.26
C ILE A 102 -4.18 -1.96 5.92
N MET A 103 -5.01 -1.24 5.18
CA MET A 103 -6.26 -0.70 5.68
C MET A 103 -7.26 -1.82 6.03
N SER A 104 -7.39 -2.83 5.17
CA SER A 104 -8.21 -4.03 5.44
C SER A 104 -7.75 -4.79 6.69
N VAL A 105 -6.44 -5.00 6.85
CA VAL A 105 -5.88 -5.68 8.04
C VAL A 105 -6.14 -4.85 9.30
N ARG A 106 -5.95 -3.52 9.25
CA ARG A 106 -6.15 -2.62 10.41
C ARG A 106 -7.61 -2.52 10.85
N THR A 107 -8.55 -2.63 9.92
CA THR A 107 -9.99 -2.61 10.23
C THR A 107 -10.56 -3.98 10.55
N GLY A 108 -9.74 -5.05 10.50
CA GLY A 108 -10.18 -6.42 10.72
C GLY A 108 -11.16 -6.89 9.64
N GLY A 109 -10.94 -6.46 8.39
CA GLY A 109 -11.82 -6.74 7.26
C GLY A 109 -13.06 -5.87 7.19
N LYS A 110 -13.23 -4.89 8.09
CA LYS A 110 -14.33 -3.91 8.00
C LYS A 110 -14.05 -2.87 6.92
N ALA A 111 -15.09 -2.41 6.24
CA ALA A 111 -14.97 -1.40 5.21
C ALA A 111 -14.30 -0.12 5.75
N THR A 112 -13.23 0.31 5.08
CA THR A 112 -12.40 1.49 5.44
C THR A 112 -12.94 2.77 4.84
N ILE A 113 -13.75 2.63 3.80
CA ILE A 113 -14.43 3.68 3.06
C ILE A 113 -15.85 3.20 2.77
N SER A 114 -16.82 4.11 2.81
CA SER A 114 -18.16 3.77 2.33
C SER A 114 -18.10 3.53 0.83
N GLN A 115 -18.92 2.61 0.32
CA GLN A 115 -19.04 2.36 -1.12
C GLN A 115 -19.30 3.67 -1.89
N HIS A 116 -20.13 4.57 -1.33
CA HIS A 116 -20.38 5.90 -1.86
C HIS A 116 -19.11 6.75 -2.02
N THR A 117 -18.26 6.85 -0.98
CA THR A 117 -17.04 7.66 -1.05
C THR A 117 -15.97 7.00 -1.93
N ALA A 118 -16.01 5.68 -2.12
CA ALA A 118 -15.11 4.98 -3.05
C ALA A 118 -15.43 5.34 -4.50
N ILE A 119 -16.70 5.24 -4.92
CA ILE A 119 -17.17 5.58 -6.27
C ILE A 119 -16.85 7.04 -6.59
N GLN A 120 -17.14 7.95 -5.66
CA GLN A 120 -16.83 9.37 -5.82
C GLN A 120 -15.33 9.65 -6.07
N ARG A 121 -14.44 8.94 -5.37
CA ARG A 121 -12.98 9.18 -5.46
C ARG A 121 -12.33 8.49 -6.65
N LEU A 122 -12.77 7.28 -6.98
CA LEU A 122 -12.20 6.49 -8.07
C LEU A 122 -12.73 6.94 -9.43
N ASP A 123 -14.04 7.20 -9.52
CA ASP A 123 -14.71 7.50 -10.77
C ASP A 123 -14.92 9.01 -10.99
N GLY A 124 -14.57 9.84 -10.00
CA GLY A 124 -14.68 11.30 -10.09
C GLY A 124 -16.12 11.81 -10.20
N MET A 125 -17.09 11.00 -9.76
CA MET A 125 -18.52 11.28 -9.88
C MET A 125 -19.00 12.31 -8.86
N GLY A 126 -20.04 13.08 -9.21
CA GLY A 126 -20.72 13.95 -8.24
C GLY A 126 -21.53 13.15 -7.22
N ASP A 127 -21.88 13.77 -6.08
CA ASP A 127 -22.62 13.09 -4.99
C ASP A 127 -23.94 12.44 -5.46
N LYS A 128 -24.61 13.03 -6.45
CA LYS A 128 -25.88 12.50 -6.99
C LYS A 128 -25.67 11.29 -7.88
N ASP A 129 -24.62 11.31 -8.69
CA ASP A 129 -24.30 10.23 -9.62
C ASP A 129 -23.77 9.02 -8.84
N ALA A 130 -22.93 9.26 -7.83
CA ALA A 130 -22.44 8.21 -6.93
C ALA A 130 -23.57 7.53 -6.12
N ALA A 131 -24.64 8.27 -5.79
CA ALA A 131 -25.81 7.70 -5.12
C ALA A 131 -26.66 6.83 -6.07
N ALA A 132 -26.83 7.25 -7.34
CA ALA A 132 -27.53 6.47 -8.34
C ALA A 132 -26.83 5.14 -8.63
N GLU A 133 -25.51 5.16 -8.80
CA GLU A 133 -24.69 3.95 -8.97
C GLU A 133 -24.78 3.01 -7.76
N LEU A 134 -24.81 3.56 -6.54
CA LEU A 134 -24.98 2.76 -5.33
C LEU A 134 -26.36 2.07 -5.29
N ASP A 135 -27.40 2.74 -5.78
CA ASP A 135 -28.75 2.18 -5.84
C ASP A 135 -28.86 1.11 -6.93
N GLU A 136 -28.17 1.26 -8.07
CA GLU A 136 -28.04 0.22 -9.10
C GLU A 136 -27.30 -1.02 -8.55
N ILE A 137 -26.17 -0.83 -7.85
CA ILE A 137 -25.44 -1.95 -7.21
C ILE A 137 -26.32 -2.72 -6.23
N ARG A 138 -27.14 -2.02 -5.43
CA ARG A 138 -28.07 -2.67 -4.48
C ARG A 138 -29.18 -3.44 -5.18
N ALA A 139 -29.69 -2.94 -6.30
CA ALA A 139 -30.68 -3.65 -7.10
C ALA A 139 -30.10 -4.95 -7.67
N ASP A 140 -28.87 -4.90 -8.20
CA ASP A 140 -28.15 -6.06 -8.71
C ASP A 140 -27.82 -7.11 -7.62
N GLU A 141 -27.44 -6.64 -6.42
CA GLU A 141 -27.20 -7.54 -5.28
C GLU A 141 -28.49 -8.23 -4.82
N ALA A 142 -29.61 -7.50 -4.77
CA ALA A 142 -30.91 -8.07 -4.41
C ALA A 142 -31.40 -9.10 -5.45
N GLU A 143 -31.13 -8.89 -6.73
CA GLU A 143 -31.43 -9.87 -7.78
C GLU A 143 -30.55 -11.13 -7.70
N LYS A 144 -29.27 -10.99 -7.32
CA LYS A 144 -28.37 -12.13 -7.13
C LYS A 144 -28.69 -12.97 -5.89
N ASP A 145 -29.11 -12.34 -4.79
CA ASP A 145 -29.48 -13.05 -3.55
C ASP A 145 -30.75 -13.91 -3.75
N MET A 146 -31.66 -13.46 -4.62
CA MET A 146 -32.86 -14.22 -5.03
C MET A 146 -32.56 -15.40 -5.97
N GLY A 147 -31.32 -15.56 -6.43
CA GLY A 147 -30.90 -16.54 -7.43
C GLY A 147 -30.26 -17.82 -6.90
N THR A 148 -30.12 -18.00 -5.57
CA THR A 148 -29.61 -19.25 -4.98
C THR A 148 -30.78 -20.11 -4.49
N PRO A 149 -31.15 -21.20 -5.19
CA PRO A 149 -32.16 -22.12 -4.68
C PRO A 149 -31.64 -22.76 -3.39
N PRO A 150 -32.48 -22.95 -2.35
CA PRO A 150 -32.11 -23.78 -1.21
C PRO A 150 -31.70 -25.17 -1.73
N ALA A 151 -30.61 -25.71 -1.21
CA ALA A 151 -30.23 -27.09 -1.51
C ALA A 151 -31.41 -28.00 -1.19
N GLU A 152 -31.96 -28.65 -2.21
CA GLU A 152 -33.07 -29.57 -2.10
C GLU A 152 -32.60 -30.76 -1.24
N GLU A 153 -33.15 -30.91 -0.03
CA GLU A 153 -32.92 -32.10 0.80
C GLU A 153 -33.49 -33.30 0.03
N VAL A 154 -32.59 -34.09 -0.56
CA VAL A 154 -32.92 -35.34 -1.23
C VAL A 154 -33.54 -36.28 -0.18
N PRO A 155 -34.79 -36.75 -0.36
CA PRO A 155 -35.38 -37.73 0.54
C PRO A 155 -34.49 -38.97 0.61
N GLN A 156 -34.20 -39.42 1.83
CA GLN A 156 -33.55 -40.72 2.05
C GLN A 156 -34.58 -41.80 1.69
N ASP A 157 -34.44 -42.40 0.50
CA ASP A 157 -35.19 -43.61 0.17
C ASP A 157 -34.85 -44.69 1.20
N GLU A 158 -35.88 -45.17 1.89
CA GLU A 158 -35.82 -46.29 2.82
C GLU A 158 -35.29 -47.52 2.06
N GLU A 159 -34.16 -48.08 2.51
CA GLU A 159 -33.66 -49.36 2.02
C GLU A 159 -34.70 -50.45 2.29
N GLU A 160 -35.42 -50.89 1.25
CA GLU A 160 -36.19 -52.13 1.33
C GLU A 160 -35.22 -53.31 1.56
N PRO A 161 -35.45 -54.16 2.58
CA PRO A 161 -34.60 -55.31 2.81
C PRO A 161 -34.82 -56.36 1.72
N LEU A 162 -33.73 -56.76 1.06
CA LEU A 162 -33.70 -57.87 0.11
C LEU A 162 -34.21 -59.16 0.80
N GLU A 163 -35.35 -59.68 0.33
CA GLU A 163 -35.84 -61.00 0.71
C GLU A 163 -34.89 -62.09 0.16
N ASP A 164 -34.25 -62.81 1.07
CA ASP A 164 -33.53 -64.07 0.81
C ASP A 164 -34.52 -65.12 0.28
N ASN A 165 -34.52 -65.34 -1.04
CA ASN A 165 -35.19 -66.51 -1.62
C ASN A 165 -34.30 -67.74 -1.48
N ASN A 166 -34.65 -68.55 -0.48
CA ASN A 166 -34.25 -69.96 -0.34
C ASN A 166 -35.08 -70.81 -1.32
N GLU A 167 -34.43 -71.42 -2.32
CA GLU A 167 -34.70 -72.77 -2.85
C GLU A 167 -33.61 -73.23 -3.82
#